data_AF-A0AAN5I1T5-F1
#
_entry.id   AF-A0AAN5I1T5-F1
#
_cell.length_a   1.000
_cell.length_b   1.000
_cell.length_c   1.000
_cell.angle_alpha   90.00
_cell.angle_beta   90.00
_cell.angle_gamma   90.00
#
_symmetry.space_group_name_H-M   'P 1'
#
loop_
_entity.id
_entity.type
_entity.pdbx_description
1 polymer ?
#
loop_
_entity_poly.entity_id
_entity_poly.type
_entity_poly.pdbx_seq_one_letter_code
_entity_poly.pdbx_strand_id
1 'polypeptide(L)'
;MKSSVTTLLRVSRSFKPTIQRAFGIVLDIDGVLLRGRDLLPRTRDAIAQITHNGKFTIPTVFLTNGTNSMRAEKAQRLSEYLDISVLPSQVVMAHSPLRMFVDLHEKHVLVVGQGPVKQIART
;
A
#
# COMPACT_ATOMS: atom_id res chain seq x y z
N MET A 1 35.75 -42.22 19.00
CA MET A 1 34.61 -41.32 19.32
C MET A 1 34.91 -39.94 18.78
N LYS A 2 33.87 -39.26 18.24
CA LYS A 2 33.84 -37.97 17.50
C LYS A 2 33.91 -38.17 15.97
N SER A 3 32.82 -38.54 15.31
CA SER A 3 31.60 -37.76 14.99
C SER A 3 31.69 -37.14 13.58
N SER A 4 31.31 -37.92 12.56
CA SER A 4 30.98 -37.42 11.22
C SER A 4 29.71 -36.57 11.30
N VAL A 5 29.85 -35.26 11.12
CA VAL A 5 28.72 -34.37 10.93
C VAL A 5 28.51 -34.19 9.43
N THR A 6 27.58 -34.98 8.90
CA THR A 6 27.03 -34.88 7.55
C THR A 6 26.54 -33.46 7.32
N THR A 7 27.24 -32.70 6.48
CA THR A 7 26.82 -31.36 6.04
C THR A 7 25.57 -31.51 5.18
N LEU A 8 24.43 -31.12 5.73
CA LEU A 8 23.16 -31.02 5.02
C LEU A 8 23.32 -30.03 3.85
N LEU A 9 23.21 -30.55 2.64
CA LEU A 9 23.07 -29.76 1.40
C LEU A 9 21.89 -28.79 1.57
N ARG A 10 22.22 -27.51 1.76
CA ARG A 10 21.28 -26.40 1.72
C ARG A 10 20.76 -26.30 0.30
N VAL A 11 19.58 -26.86 0.04
CA VAL A 11 18.84 -26.66 -1.21
C VAL A 11 18.60 -25.15 -1.34
N SER A 12 19.40 -24.50 -2.17
CA SER A 12 19.14 -23.16 -2.66
C SER A 12 17.87 -23.22 -3.50
N ARG A 13 16.72 -22.92 -2.87
CA ARG A 13 15.50 -22.60 -3.63
C ARG A 13 15.81 -21.34 -4.43
N SER A 14 16.19 -21.54 -5.69
CA SER A 14 16.14 -20.49 -6.71
C SER A 14 14.72 -19.96 -6.72
N PHE A 15 14.54 -18.73 -6.25
CA PHE A 15 13.28 -18.02 -6.32
C PHE A 15 13.04 -17.71 -7.81
N LYS A 16 12.44 -18.64 -8.54
CA LYS A 16 11.94 -18.36 -9.87
C LYS A 16 10.84 -17.30 -9.70
N PRO A 17 10.94 -16.11 -10.32
CA PRO A 17 9.85 -15.16 -10.28
C PRO A 17 8.66 -15.85 -10.95
N THR A 18 7.67 -16.21 -10.14
CA THR A 18 6.37 -16.66 -10.63
C THR A 18 5.86 -15.55 -11.54
N ILE A 19 5.60 -15.85 -12.81
CA ILE A 19 5.06 -14.98 -13.86
C ILE A 19 4.53 -13.67 -13.29
N GLN A 20 5.26 -12.56 -13.50
CA GLN A 20 4.71 -11.23 -13.28
C GLN A 20 3.43 -11.16 -14.11
N ARG A 21 2.28 -11.07 -13.44
CA ARG A 21 0.99 -10.86 -14.10
C ARG A 21 1.15 -9.62 -14.98
N ALA A 22 0.70 -9.67 -16.23
CA ALA A 22 0.88 -8.60 -17.22
C ALA A 22 0.06 -7.32 -16.92
N PHE A 23 -0.52 -7.21 -15.73
CA PHE A 23 -1.37 -6.10 -15.32
C PHE A 23 -1.26 -5.85 -13.81
N GLY A 24 -1.68 -4.66 -13.40
CA GLY A 24 -1.88 -4.27 -12.00
C GLY A 24 -3.30 -3.73 -11.78
N ILE A 25 -3.67 -3.55 -10.52
CA ILE A 25 -4.98 -3.04 -10.12
C ILE A 25 -4.78 -1.73 -9.35
N VAL A 26 -5.55 -0.71 -9.71
CA VAL A 26 -5.70 0.50 -8.91
C VAL A 26 -7.12 0.51 -8.36
N LEU A 27 -7.24 0.48 -7.03
CA LEU A 27 -8.53 0.49 -6.33
C LEU A 27 -8.77 1.87 -5.76
N ASP A 28 -9.88 2.49 -6.15
CA ASP A 28 -10.41 3.61 -5.36
C ASP A 28 -10.80 3.12 -3.95
N ILE A 29 -10.83 4.01 -2.97
CA ILE A 29 -11.15 3.67 -1.58
C ILE A 29 -12.59 4.06 -1.24
N ASP A 30 -12.94 5.32 -1.45
CA ASP A 30 -14.16 5.92 -0.93
C ASP A 30 -15.32 5.67 -1.90
N GLY A 31 -16.28 4.83 -1.51
CA GLY A 31 -17.36 4.34 -2.38
C GLY A 31 -17.07 3.02 -3.08
N VAL A 32 -15.82 2.52 -3.02
CA VAL A 32 -15.42 1.23 -3.60
C VAL A 32 -15.06 0.20 -2.52
N LEU A 33 -14.22 0.57 -1.55
CA LEU A 33 -13.87 -0.29 -0.42
C LEU A 33 -14.64 0.10 0.85
N LEU A 34 -14.83 1.40 1.06
CA LEU A 34 -15.42 1.98 2.26
C LEU A 34 -16.63 2.85 1.93
N ARG A 35 -17.60 2.93 2.85
CA ARG A 35 -18.62 3.99 2.91
C ARG A 35 -18.48 4.70 4.24
N GLY A 36 -17.90 5.91 4.22
CA GLY A 36 -17.55 6.61 5.45
C GLY A 36 -16.48 5.83 6.22
N ARG A 37 -16.83 5.30 7.40
CA ARG A 37 -15.95 4.47 8.24
C ARG A 37 -16.24 2.97 8.13
N ASP A 38 -17.26 2.60 7.36
CA ASP A 38 -17.72 1.24 7.26
C ASP A 38 -17.11 0.56 6.04
N LEU A 39 -16.65 -0.68 6.21
CA LEU A 39 -16.22 -1.50 5.09
C LEU A 39 -17.43 -1.95 4.28
N LEU A 40 -17.38 -1.77 2.96
CA LEU A 40 -18.45 -2.24 2.09
C LEU A 40 -18.54 -3.78 2.12
N PRO A 41 -19.76 -4.34 1.99
CA PRO A 41 -19.94 -5.78 1.94
C PRO A 41 -19.08 -6.41 0.84
N ARG A 42 -18.55 -7.62 1.10
CA ARG A 42 -17.74 -8.40 0.15
C ARG A 42 -16.36 -7.80 -0.21
N THR A 43 -15.97 -6.64 0.33
CA THR A 43 -14.64 -6.06 0.08
C THR A 43 -13.51 -7.03 0.47
N ARG A 44 -13.59 -7.65 1.66
CA ARG A 44 -12.61 -8.67 2.09
C ARG A 44 -12.57 -9.87 1.14
N ASP A 45 -13.73 -10.33 0.68
CA ASP A 45 -13.82 -11.46 -0.25
C ASP A 45 -13.16 -11.12 -1.60
N ALA A 46 -13.37 -9.91 -2.12
CA ALA A 46 -12.73 -9.45 -3.35
C ALA A 46 -11.21 -9.32 -3.20
N ILE A 47 -10.74 -8.78 -2.07
CA ILE A 47 -9.30 -8.70 -1.76
C ILE A 47 -8.70 -10.10 -1.58
N ALA A 48 -9.44 -11.05 -1.01
CA ALA A 48 -9.01 -12.45 -0.89
C ALA A 48 -8.75 -13.11 -2.26
N GLN A 49 -9.46 -12.72 -3.32
CA GLN A 49 -9.24 -13.26 -4.66
C GLN A 49 -7.89 -12.87 -5.27
N ILE A 50 -7.29 -11.77 -4.80
CA ILE A 50 -6.02 -11.24 -5.31
C ILE A 50 -4.90 -11.30 -4.27
N THR A 51 -5.07 -12.12 -3.24
CA THR A 51 -4.09 -12.29 -2.16
C THR A 51 -3.84 -13.76 -1.85
N HIS A 52 -2.63 -14.06 -1.37
CA HIS A 52 -2.22 -15.40 -0.94
C HIS A 52 -1.20 -15.27 0.18
N ASN A 53 -1.42 -15.97 1.30
CA ASN A 53 -0.58 -15.91 2.51
C ASN A 53 -0.31 -14.47 2.99
N GLY A 54 -1.37 -13.64 3.03
CA GLY A 54 -1.29 -12.25 3.49
C GLY A 54 -0.52 -11.31 2.56
N LYS A 55 -0.29 -11.70 1.29
CA LYS A 55 0.40 -10.87 0.29
C LYS A 55 -0.42 -10.78 -0.98
N PHE A 56 -0.41 -9.62 -1.63
CA PHE A 56 -1.02 -9.45 -2.95
C PHE A 56 -0.30 -10.29 -3.99
N THR A 57 -1.07 -11.06 -4.76
CA THR A 57 -0.56 -11.86 -5.90
C THR A 57 -0.57 -11.07 -7.20
N ILE A 58 -1.25 -9.91 -7.23
CA ILE A 58 -1.32 -8.95 -8.33
C ILE A 58 -0.84 -7.59 -7.79
N PRO A 59 0.05 -6.86 -8.50
CA PRO A 59 0.44 -5.51 -8.10
C PRO A 59 -0.80 -4.64 -7.88
N THR A 60 -0.99 -4.18 -6.65
CA THR A 60 -2.20 -3.46 -6.24
C THR A 60 -1.83 -2.17 -5.53
N VAL A 61 -2.43 -1.07 -5.99
CA VAL A 61 -2.31 0.28 -5.41
C VAL A 61 -3.71 0.77 -5.03
N PHE A 62 -3.80 1.49 -3.92
CA PHE A 62 -5.01 2.14 -3.43
C PHE A 62 -4.94 3.64 -3.72
N LEU A 63 -5.95 4.16 -4.41
CA LEU A 63 -6.05 5.55 -4.81
C LEU A 63 -7.21 6.21 -4.04
N THR A 64 -7.04 7.45 -3.59
CA THR A 64 -8.11 8.22 -2.97
C THR A 64 -7.90 9.71 -3.20
N ASN A 65 -9.01 10.43 -3.32
CA ASN A 65 -9.01 11.90 -3.32
C ASN A 65 -8.88 12.50 -1.91
N GLY A 66 -8.75 11.67 -0.86
CA GLY A 66 -8.57 12.13 0.52
C GLY A 66 -7.28 12.93 0.73
N THR A 67 -7.37 14.00 1.52
CA THR A 67 -6.25 14.91 1.86
C THR A 67 -6.02 15.05 3.36
N ASN A 68 -6.78 14.34 4.18
CA ASN A 68 -6.91 14.60 5.62
C ASN A 68 -5.95 13.79 6.53
N SER A 69 -5.02 13.03 5.96
CA SER A 69 -4.12 12.14 6.71
C SER A 69 -2.82 11.89 5.96
N MET A 70 -1.84 11.33 6.66
CA MET A 70 -0.60 10.87 6.03
C MET A 70 -0.84 9.55 5.28
N ARG A 71 -0.05 9.32 4.23
CA ARG A 71 -0.07 8.06 3.46
C ARG A 71 0.09 6.82 4.35
N ALA A 72 1.00 6.88 5.33
CA ALA A 72 1.25 5.78 6.27
C ALA A 72 0.04 5.49 7.17
N GLU A 73 -0.63 6.54 7.64
CA GLU A 73 -1.83 6.42 8.47
C GLU A 73 -2.99 5.80 7.67
N LYS A 74 -3.18 6.22 6.41
CA LYS A 74 -4.18 5.62 5.51
C LYS A 74 -3.86 4.15 5.21
N ALA A 75 -2.60 3.81 4.98
CA ALA A 75 -2.16 2.43 4.74
C ALA A 75 -2.38 1.53 5.97
N GLN A 76 -2.08 2.03 7.17
CA GLN A 76 -2.35 1.31 8.42
C GLN A 76 -3.85 1.04 8.58
N ARG A 77 -4.71 2.07 8.42
CA ARG A 77 -6.16 1.90 8.49
C ARG A 77 -6.68 0.91 7.46
N LEU A 78 -6.23 0.99 6.21
CA LEU A 78 -6.59 0.00 5.20
C LEU A 78 -6.17 -1.41 5.60
N SER A 79 -5.00 -1.55 6.25
CA SER A 79 -4.54 -2.86 6.72
C SER A 79 -5.49 -3.45 7.77
N GLU A 80 -5.95 -2.63 8.72
CA GLU A 80 -6.94 -3.02 9.73
C GLU A 80 -8.30 -3.38 9.08
N TYR A 81 -8.76 -2.56 8.16
CA TYR A 81 -10.02 -2.78 7.43
C TYR A 81 -10.00 -4.00 6.51
N LEU A 82 -8.85 -4.38 5.97
CA LEU A 82 -8.74 -5.47 5.00
C LEU A 82 -8.15 -6.75 5.60
N ASP A 83 -7.60 -6.70 6.83
CA ASP A 83 -6.86 -7.79 7.47
C ASP A 83 -5.72 -8.33 6.57
N ILE A 84 -5.00 -7.39 5.95
CA ILE A 84 -3.82 -7.65 5.14
C ILE A 84 -2.85 -6.47 5.25
N SER A 85 -1.54 -6.72 5.18
CA SER A 85 -0.55 -5.65 5.17
C SER A 85 -0.64 -4.81 3.89
N VAL A 86 -1.01 -3.53 4.05
CA VAL A 86 -0.94 -2.51 3.00
C VAL A 86 0.24 -1.59 3.33
N LEU A 87 1.20 -1.50 2.41
CA LEU A 87 2.36 -0.63 2.59
C LEU A 87 2.02 0.83 2.27
N PRO A 88 2.68 1.82 2.91
CA PRO A 88 2.52 3.21 2.53
C PRO A 88 2.79 3.42 1.03
N SER A 89 3.78 2.76 0.44
CA SER A 89 4.07 2.86 -1.01
C SER A 89 2.93 2.40 -1.93
N GLN A 90 1.97 1.62 -1.42
CA GLN A 90 0.79 1.18 -2.16
C GLN A 90 -0.37 2.17 -2.06
N VAL A 91 -0.22 3.30 -1.37
CA VAL A 91 -1.31 4.29 -1.23
C VAL A 91 -0.95 5.58 -1.98
N VAL A 92 -1.85 6.01 -2.86
CA VAL A 92 -1.79 7.27 -3.58
C VAL A 92 -2.95 8.15 -3.09
N MET A 93 -2.60 9.30 -2.53
CA MET A 93 -3.56 10.29 -2.03
C MET A 93 -3.60 11.50 -2.98
N ALA A 94 -4.67 12.31 -2.96
CA ALA A 94 -4.83 13.49 -3.83
C ALA A 94 -3.61 14.42 -3.85
N HIS A 95 -2.93 14.58 -2.72
CA HIS A 95 -1.75 15.46 -2.60
C HIS A 95 -0.42 14.78 -3.01
N SER A 96 -0.41 13.47 -3.30
CA SER A 96 0.82 12.74 -3.65
C SER A 96 1.55 13.27 -4.89
N PRO A 97 0.88 13.74 -5.96
CA PRO A 97 1.55 14.33 -7.11
C PRO A 97 2.35 15.60 -6.79
N LEU A 98 2.05 16.32 -5.70
CA LEU A 98 2.76 17.55 -5.31
C LEU A 98 4.26 17.33 -5.09
N ARG A 99 4.66 16.10 -4.75
CA ARG A 99 6.08 15.70 -4.63
C ARG A 99 6.88 15.84 -5.93
N MET A 100 6.20 15.76 -7.07
CA MET A 100 6.84 15.85 -8.38
C MET A 100 7.09 17.29 -8.82
N PHE A 101 6.43 18.28 -8.20
CA PHE A 101 6.56 19.69 -8.54
C PHE A 101 7.70 20.36 -7.75
N VAL A 102 8.91 19.84 -7.92
CA VAL A 102 10.11 20.28 -7.20
C VAL A 102 10.38 21.78 -7.34
N ASP A 103 10.01 22.38 -8.48
CA ASP A 103 10.14 23.82 -8.75
C ASP A 103 9.25 24.71 -7.86
N LEU A 104 8.31 24.11 -7.12
CA LEU A 104 7.41 24.81 -6.19
C LEU A 104 7.83 24.66 -4.72
N HIS A 105 8.75 23.75 -4.39
CA HIS A 105 9.04 23.38 -2.99
C HIS A 105 9.71 24.51 -2.19
N GLU A 106 10.50 25.36 -2.85
CA GLU A 106 11.21 26.50 -2.23
C GLU A 106 10.48 27.84 -2.40
N LYS A 107 9.19 27.81 -2.75
CA LYS A 107 8.37 29.02 -2.94
C LYS A 107 7.40 29.23 -1.78
N HIS A 108 6.95 30.48 -1.62
CA HIS A 108 5.84 30.76 -0.71
C HIS A 108 4.56 30.13 -1.25
N VAL A 109 4.04 29.15 -0.53
CA VAL A 109 2.80 28.43 -0.87
C VAL A 109 1.80 28.54 0.27
N LEU A 110 0.54 28.80 -0.07
CA LEU A 110 -0.58 28.68 0.86
C LEU A 110 -1.06 27.24 0.83
N VAL A 111 -0.99 26.54 1.96
CA VAL A 111 -1.48 25.17 2.10
C VAL A 111 -2.87 25.19 2.73
N VAL A 112 -3.88 24.70 2.01
CA VAL A 112 -5.28 24.68 2.45
C VAL A 112 -5.76 23.23 2.57
N GLY A 113 -6.41 22.90 3.68
CA GLY A 113 -6.98 21.58 3.92
C GLY A 113 -7.21 21.28 5.40
N GLN A 114 -7.58 20.04 5.70
CA GLN A 114 -7.76 19.54 7.06
C GLN A 114 -6.70 18.49 7.40
N GLY A 115 -6.44 18.28 8.70
CA GLY A 115 -5.47 17.28 9.16
C GLY A 115 -4.02 17.78 9.14
N PRO A 116 -3.02 16.91 8.93
CA PRO A 116 -1.61 17.25 9.08
C PRO A 116 -1.04 18.01 7.87
N VAL A 117 -1.71 19.09 7.45
CA VAL A 117 -1.41 19.85 6.22
C VAL A 117 0.04 20.31 6.11
N LYS A 118 0.64 20.75 7.22
CA LYS A 118 2.05 21.17 7.27
C LYS A 118 3.03 20.00 7.08
N GLN A 119 2.66 18.81 7.56
CA GLN A 119 3.48 17.61 7.36
C GLN A 119 3.33 17.11 5.93
N ILE A 120 2.11 17.08 5.39
CA ILE A 120 1.82 16.73 4.00
C ILE A 120 2.63 17.60 3.03
N ALA A 121 2.66 18.92 3.25
CA ALA A 121 3.42 19.83 2.41
C ALA A 121 4.95 19.64 2.47
N ARG A 122 5.46 18.91 3.47
CA ARG A 122 6.89 18.65 3.68
C ARG A 122 7.33 17.26 3.23
N THR A 123 6.41 16.42 2.72
CA THR A 123 6.73 15.05 2.27
C THR A 123 6.75 14.93 0.76
#